data_AF-A0A418AYU9-F1
#
_entry.id   AF-A0A418AYU9-F1
#
_cell.length_a   1.000
_cell.length_b   1.000
_cell.length_c   1.000
_cell.angle_alpha   90.00
_cell.angle_beta   90.00
_cell.angle_gamma   90.00
#
_symmetry.space_group_name_H-M   'P 1'
#
loop_
_entity.id
_entity.type
_entity.pdbx_description
1 polymer ?
#
loop_
_entity_poly.entity_id
_entity_poly.type
_entity_poly.pdbx_seq_one_letter_code
_entity_poly.pdbx_strand_id
1 'polypeptide(L)'
;MWKVVWMATTKAALENLVRDGEAADVTVHGQLSRKRLLSKPEEYNDLRKEWLAKRLQLKRAVSAIPGDQHDPNEKKLKSARAKLFTEWLVATFGKALLRQGSGVLDVAGDEATEAIVDMALSMQKPFAVVPCCVMSRQFPHRRLDGDLVATYNVFVKYLRRKHPQIQATFLPFAGKNQVLYMLPTHYPCT
;
A
#
# COMPACT_ATOMS: atom_id res chain seq x y z
N MET A 1 -14.57 11.52 39.45
CA MET A 1 -15.23 12.07 38.23
C MET A 1 -14.13 12.30 37.20
N TRP A 2 -14.04 11.47 36.17
CA TRP A 2 -12.91 11.45 35.23
C TRP A 2 -13.14 12.45 34.09
N LYS A 3 -12.22 13.39 33.86
CA LYS A 3 -12.23 14.28 32.69
C LYS A 3 -11.23 13.75 31.66
N VAL A 4 -11.75 13.37 30.49
CA VAL A 4 -10.94 13.04 29.31
C VAL A 4 -10.76 14.33 28.49
N VAL A 5 -9.51 14.75 28.27
CA VAL A 5 -9.20 15.89 27.38
C VAL A 5 -8.53 15.36 26.12
N TRP A 6 -9.14 15.62 24.96
CA TRP A 6 -8.57 15.29 23.66
C TRP A 6 -7.86 16.50 23.03
N MET A 7 -6.61 16.28 22.63
CA MET A 7 -5.77 16.98 21.65
C MET A 7 -5.80 18.52 21.57
N ALA A 8 -4.73 19.14 22.08
CA ALA A 8 -3.85 20.06 21.34
C ALA A 8 -2.65 20.41 22.24
N THR A 9 -1.43 20.46 21.69
CA THR A 9 -0.20 20.90 22.38
C THR A 9 0.21 20.11 23.63
N THR A 10 0.63 18.86 23.41
CA THR A 10 1.10 17.93 24.46
C THR A 10 2.35 18.38 25.22
N LYS A 11 3.15 19.32 24.72
CA LYS A 11 4.40 19.73 25.39
C LYS A 11 4.17 20.80 26.49
N ALA A 12 3.50 21.90 26.15
CA ALA A 12 3.27 23.00 27.09
C ALA A 12 2.32 22.60 28.24
N ALA A 13 1.32 21.77 27.96
CA ALA A 13 0.42 21.23 28.98
C ALA A 13 1.16 20.28 29.95
N LEU A 14 2.13 19.49 29.47
CA LEU A 14 2.96 18.63 30.32
C LEU A 14 3.93 19.43 31.19
N GLU A 15 4.57 20.46 30.63
CA GLU A 15 5.56 21.29 31.35
C GLU A 15 4.93 22.04 32.53
N ASN A 16 3.66 22.44 32.42
CA ASN A 16 2.91 23.04 33.53
C ASN A 16 2.52 22.00 34.59
N LEU A 17 2.08 20.80 34.20
CA LEU A 17 1.73 19.71 35.12
C LEU A 17 2.93 19.20 35.95
N VAL A 18 4.15 19.26 35.40
CA VAL A 18 5.38 18.87 36.10
C VAL A 18 5.84 19.93 37.11
N ARG A 19 5.51 21.22 36.92
CA ARG A 19 5.86 22.29 37.86
C ARG A 19 5.07 22.23 39.16
N ASP A 20 3.85 21.69 39.13
CA ASP A 20 2.93 21.71 40.28
C ASP A 20 3.01 20.44 41.16
N GLY A 21 3.97 19.54 40.91
CA GLY A 21 4.31 18.44 41.83
C GLY A 21 3.37 17.22 41.85
N GLU A 22 2.27 17.21 41.09
CA GLU A 22 1.29 16.10 41.04
C GLU A 22 1.50 15.12 39.86
N ALA A 23 2.74 14.80 39.51
CA ALA A 23 3.04 13.92 38.37
C ALA A 23 3.30 12.45 38.76
N ALA A 24 2.71 11.96 39.85
CA ALA A 24 2.92 10.57 40.27
C ALA A 24 2.13 9.54 39.44
N ASP A 25 0.98 9.91 38.85
CA ASP A 25 0.04 8.92 38.25
C ASP A 25 -0.52 9.28 36.87
N VAL A 26 0.20 10.05 36.05
CA VAL A 26 -0.25 10.39 34.68
C VAL A 26 0.36 9.47 33.63
N THR A 27 -0.45 8.56 33.07
CA THR A 27 -0.05 7.73 31.91
C THR A 27 -0.35 8.47 30.60
N VAL A 28 0.71 8.88 29.88
CA VAL A 28 0.58 9.55 28.58
C VAL A 28 0.63 8.53 27.44
N HIS A 29 -0.51 8.29 26.79
CA HIS A 29 -0.55 7.53 25.53
C HIS A 29 -0.40 8.46 24.33
N GLY A 30 0.85 8.78 23.99
CA GLY A 30 1.21 9.54 22.79
C GLY A 30 2.49 9.01 22.17
N GLN A 31 2.60 9.10 20.83
CA GLN A 31 3.85 8.82 20.09
C GLN A 31 4.94 9.84 20.49
N LEU A 32 5.58 9.63 21.63
CA LEU A 32 6.81 10.32 21.98
C LEU A 32 8.00 9.43 21.62
N SER A 33 8.74 9.94 20.65
CA SER A 33 10.07 9.52 20.27
C SER A 33 10.97 9.25 21.48
N ARG A 34 11.45 8.01 21.56
CA ARG A 34 12.80 7.58 21.97
C ARG A 34 13.45 8.36 23.12
N LYS A 35 13.46 7.76 24.33
CA LYS A 35 14.67 7.37 25.12
C LYS A 35 14.57 7.50 26.64
N ARG A 36 13.51 8.03 27.23
CA ARG A 36 13.47 8.21 28.69
C ARG A 36 12.04 8.12 29.20
N LEU A 37 11.72 7.02 29.90
CA LEU A 37 10.58 6.84 30.84
C LEU A 37 10.11 5.37 30.92
N LEU A 38 10.99 4.39 30.77
CA LEU A 38 10.71 3.03 31.23
C LEU A 38 11.86 2.63 32.14
N SER A 39 11.57 2.56 33.44
CA SER A 39 12.53 2.36 34.52
C SER A 39 13.00 0.91 34.64
N LYS A 40 12.47 -0.02 33.83
CA LYS A 40 12.89 -1.43 33.81
C LYS A 40 13.00 -1.97 32.37
N PRO A 41 14.15 -2.55 31.98
CA PRO A 41 14.36 -3.09 30.63
C PRO A 41 13.38 -4.20 30.21
N GLU A 42 12.87 -4.99 31.15
CA GLU A 42 11.92 -6.07 30.86
C GLU A 42 10.53 -5.55 30.47
N GLU A 43 10.00 -4.59 31.23
CA GLU A 43 8.74 -3.90 30.92
C GLU A 43 8.80 -3.22 29.54
N TYR A 44 9.95 -2.63 29.17
CA TYR A 44 10.17 -2.08 27.82
C TYR A 44 10.12 -3.15 26.72
N ASN A 45 10.73 -4.31 26.94
CA ASN A 45 10.76 -5.39 25.95
C ASN A 45 9.36 -5.95 25.71
N ASP A 46 8.55 -6.11 26.75
CA ASP A 46 7.20 -6.63 26.63
C ASP A 46 6.25 -5.60 25.98
N LEU A 47 6.32 -4.33 26.38
CA LEU A 47 5.62 -3.24 25.70
C LEU A 47 6.02 -3.13 24.21
N ARG A 48 7.30 -3.35 23.89
CA ARG A 48 7.78 -3.38 22.50
C ARG A 48 7.23 -4.57 21.73
N LYS A 49 7.18 -5.77 22.31
CA LYS A 49 6.56 -6.96 21.69
C LYS A 49 5.07 -6.71 21.40
N GLU A 50 4.33 -6.19 22.37
CA GLU A 50 2.93 -5.83 22.20
C GLU A 50 2.72 -4.77 21.12
N TRP A 51 3.54 -3.71 21.12
CA TRP A 51 3.47 -2.67 20.09
C TRP A 51 3.76 -3.23 18.70
N LEU A 52 4.76 -4.11 18.56
CA LEU A 52 5.07 -4.79 17.30
C LEU A 52 3.89 -5.68 16.85
N ALA A 53 3.27 -6.42 17.77
CA ALA A 53 2.10 -7.26 17.48
C ALA A 53 0.89 -6.42 17.02
N LYS A 54 0.54 -5.35 17.76
CA LYS A 54 -0.52 -4.42 17.39
C LYS A 54 -0.25 -3.74 16.04
N ARG A 55 0.99 -3.29 15.81
CA ARG A 55 1.38 -2.67 14.53
C ARG A 55 1.33 -3.67 13.38
N LEU A 56 1.69 -4.93 13.61
CA LEU A 56 1.56 -5.99 12.60
C LEU A 56 0.08 -6.24 12.27
N GLN A 57 -0.81 -6.30 13.26
CA GLN A 57 -2.25 -6.42 13.07
C GLN A 57 -2.82 -5.22 12.27
N LEU A 58 -2.49 -3.99 12.66
CA LEU A 58 -2.93 -2.79 11.94
C LEU A 58 -2.41 -2.75 10.50
N LYS A 59 -1.13 -3.09 10.29
CA LYS A 59 -0.55 -3.16 8.95
C LYS A 59 -1.26 -4.20 8.10
N ARG A 60 -1.67 -5.33 8.67
CA ARG A 60 -2.47 -6.37 7.97
C ARG A 60 -3.83 -5.83 7.55
N ALA A 61 -4.58 -5.24 8.47
CA ALA A 61 -5.90 -4.67 8.19
C ALA A 61 -5.83 -3.61 7.07
N VAL A 62 -4.82 -2.73 7.11
CA VAL A 62 -4.61 -1.68 6.10
C VAL A 62 -4.12 -2.25 4.76
N SER A 63 -3.41 -3.39 4.78
CA SER A 63 -2.84 -3.99 3.57
C SER A 63 -3.78 -4.97 2.87
N ALA A 64 -4.87 -5.38 3.53
CA ALA A 64 -5.87 -6.28 2.96
C ALA A 64 -6.45 -5.69 1.67
N ILE A 65 -6.46 -6.50 0.61
CA ILE A 65 -7.00 -6.12 -0.70
C ILE A 65 -8.32 -6.89 -0.89
N PRO A 66 -9.44 -6.20 -1.16
CA PRO A 66 -10.71 -6.88 -1.43
C PRO A 66 -10.57 -7.87 -2.60
N GLY A 67 -10.96 -9.12 -2.37
CA GLY A 67 -10.90 -10.21 -3.36
C GLY A 67 -9.58 -10.98 -3.41
N ASP A 68 -8.55 -10.57 -2.66
CA ASP A 68 -7.32 -11.35 -2.53
C ASP A 68 -7.54 -12.54 -1.60
N GLN A 69 -7.34 -13.75 -2.12
CA GLN A 69 -7.51 -15.00 -1.38
C GLN A 69 -6.19 -15.55 -0.82
N HIS A 70 -5.06 -14.91 -1.11
CA HIS A 70 -3.74 -15.40 -0.70
C HIS A 70 -3.47 -15.08 0.77
N ASP A 71 -2.80 -16.02 1.47
CA ASP A 71 -2.45 -15.83 2.88
C ASP A 71 -1.52 -14.62 3.04
N PRO A 72 -1.93 -13.57 3.80
CA PRO A 72 -1.09 -12.39 4.05
C PRO A 72 0.23 -12.70 4.78
N ASN A 73 0.36 -13.88 5.38
CA ASN A 73 1.54 -14.34 6.10
C ASN A 73 2.54 -15.06 5.21
N GLU A 74 2.14 -15.50 4.02
CA GLU A 74 3.01 -16.20 3.08
C GLU A 74 3.82 -15.22 2.22
N LYS A 75 4.64 -14.40 2.90
CA LYS A 75 5.50 -13.44 2.22
C LYS A 75 6.65 -14.15 1.51
N LYS A 76 6.52 -14.26 0.19
CA LYS A 76 7.60 -14.72 -0.67
C LYS A 76 8.69 -13.66 -0.81
N LEU A 77 9.93 -14.10 -1.01
CA LEU A 77 11.08 -13.23 -1.30
C LEU A 77 10.82 -12.39 -2.55
N LYS A 78 11.46 -11.20 -2.65
CA LYS A 78 11.29 -10.30 -3.81
C LYS A 78 11.56 -11.01 -5.14
N SER A 79 12.64 -11.79 -5.22
CA SER A 79 13.01 -12.58 -6.40
C SER A 79 11.95 -13.63 -6.76
N ALA A 80 11.38 -14.32 -5.76
CA ALA A 80 10.31 -15.29 -5.98
C ALA A 80 9.05 -14.62 -6.54
N ARG A 81 8.70 -13.39 -6.10
CA ARG A 81 7.57 -12.64 -6.66
C ARG A 81 7.79 -12.23 -8.11
N ALA A 82 9.01 -11.81 -8.47
CA ALA A 82 9.36 -11.51 -9.85
C ALA A 82 9.21 -12.75 -10.74
N LYS A 83 9.68 -13.91 -10.27
CA LYS A 83 9.50 -15.20 -10.98
C LYS A 83 8.01 -15.51 -11.22
N LEU A 84 7.18 -15.42 -10.19
CA LEU A 84 5.74 -15.67 -10.31
C LEU A 84 5.07 -14.72 -11.31
N PHE A 85 5.48 -13.45 -11.35
CA PHE A 85 4.99 -12.52 -12.35
C PHE A 85 5.43 -12.90 -13.77
N THR A 86 6.70 -13.27 -13.96
CA THR A 86 7.19 -13.71 -15.28
C THR A 86 6.49 -14.98 -15.78
N GLU A 87 6.20 -15.92 -14.88
CA GLU A 87 5.46 -17.14 -15.21
C GLU A 87 4.02 -16.80 -15.61
N TRP A 88 3.36 -15.92 -14.84
CA TRP A 88 2.03 -15.44 -15.16
C TRP A 88 1.96 -14.70 -16.50
N LEU A 89 2.97 -13.88 -16.82
CA LEU A 89 3.05 -13.19 -18.11
C LEU A 89 3.13 -14.16 -19.28
N VAL A 90 4.00 -15.17 -19.19
CA VAL A 90 4.13 -16.19 -20.24
C VAL A 90 2.82 -16.95 -20.42
N ALA A 91 2.14 -17.28 -19.32
CA ALA A 91 0.85 -17.96 -19.36
C ALA A 91 -0.26 -17.09 -19.95
N THR A 92 -0.26 -15.78 -19.66
CA THR A 92 -1.35 -14.86 -20.03
C THR A 92 -1.18 -14.25 -21.43
N PHE A 93 0.04 -13.81 -21.78
CA PHE A 93 0.33 -13.15 -23.06
C PHE A 93 0.84 -14.14 -24.11
N GLY A 94 1.40 -15.27 -23.70
CA GLY A 94 2.04 -16.23 -24.61
C GLY A 94 3.42 -15.77 -25.08
N LYS A 95 4.29 -16.74 -25.35
CA LYS A 95 5.68 -16.48 -25.78
C LYS A 95 5.76 -15.73 -27.12
N ALA A 96 4.81 -15.97 -28.03
CA ALA A 96 4.81 -15.35 -29.35
C ALA A 96 4.63 -13.83 -29.26
N LEU A 97 3.61 -13.38 -28.52
CA LEU A 97 3.35 -11.95 -28.31
C LEU A 97 4.50 -11.27 -27.55
N LEU A 98 4.98 -11.89 -26.47
CA LEU A 98 6.09 -11.32 -25.69
C LEU A 98 7.38 -11.15 -26.51
N ARG A 99 7.64 -12.06 -27.47
CA ARG A 99 8.80 -11.98 -28.37
C ARG A 99 8.70 -10.89 -29.43
N GLN A 100 7.50 -10.39 -29.74
CA GLN A 100 7.32 -9.30 -30.70
C GLN A 100 7.81 -7.95 -30.16
N GLY A 101 8.04 -7.84 -28.85
CA GLY A 101 8.45 -6.58 -28.23
C GLY A 101 7.40 -5.47 -28.31
N SER A 102 6.12 -5.83 -28.48
CA SER A 102 5.04 -4.92 -28.83
C SER A 102 4.16 -4.47 -27.66
N GLY A 103 4.64 -4.57 -26.40
CA GLY A 103 3.88 -4.24 -25.20
C GLY A 103 4.69 -3.52 -24.12
N VAL A 104 4.00 -3.05 -23.08
CA VAL A 104 4.60 -2.40 -21.91
C VAL A 104 4.51 -3.32 -20.69
N LEU A 105 5.55 -3.39 -19.87
CA LEU A 105 5.60 -4.32 -18.75
C LEU A 105 6.15 -3.61 -17.51
N ASP A 106 5.50 -3.76 -16.35
CA ASP A 106 6.01 -3.17 -15.12
C ASP A 106 5.75 -3.98 -13.84
N VAL A 107 6.78 -4.01 -12.98
CA VAL A 107 6.71 -4.37 -11.57
C VAL A 107 7.54 -3.37 -10.75
N ALA A 108 6.84 -2.60 -9.92
CA ALA A 108 7.33 -1.53 -9.06
C ALA A 108 7.63 -0.18 -9.74
N GLY A 109 6.85 0.20 -10.75
CA GLY A 109 6.83 1.55 -11.32
C GLY A 109 6.21 2.57 -10.37
N ASP A 110 6.82 2.77 -9.20
CA ASP A 110 6.46 3.67 -8.12
C ASP A 110 5.60 4.87 -8.56
N GLU A 111 6.24 5.89 -9.12
CA GLU A 111 5.59 7.14 -9.56
C GLU A 111 5.05 7.03 -10.99
N ALA A 112 5.60 6.11 -11.78
CA ALA A 112 5.34 5.98 -13.22
C ALA A 112 4.13 5.09 -13.57
N THR A 113 3.55 4.36 -12.60
CA THR A 113 2.48 3.36 -12.85
C THR A 113 1.35 3.94 -13.70
N GLU A 114 0.87 5.14 -13.36
CA GLU A 114 -0.21 5.79 -14.12
C GLU A 114 0.23 6.17 -15.53
N ALA A 115 1.40 6.81 -15.67
CA ALA A 115 1.90 7.25 -16.97
C ALA A 115 2.13 6.06 -17.93
N ILE A 116 2.56 4.92 -17.40
CA ILE A 116 2.68 3.66 -18.15
C ILE A 116 1.32 3.20 -18.67
N VAL A 117 0.29 3.21 -17.82
CA VAL A 117 -1.07 2.84 -18.23
C VAL A 117 -1.60 3.81 -19.29
N ASP A 118 -1.44 5.12 -19.09
CA ASP A 118 -1.91 6.14 -20.03
C ASP A 118 -1.23 6.02 -21.40
N MET A 119 0.10 5.82 -21.41
CA MET A 119 0.85 5.60 -22.64
C MET A 119 0.44 4.31 -23.35
N ALA A 120 0.29 3.20 -22.61
CA ALA A 120 -0.10 1.94 -23.21
C ALA A 120 -1.50 2.01 -23.82
N LEU A 121 -2.45 2.67 -23.16
CA LEU A 121 -3.80 2.88 -23.67
C LEU A 121 -3.80 3.77 -24.93
N SER A 122 -3.07 4.89 -24.91
CA SER A 122 -3.02 5.82 -26.05
C SER A 122 -2.39 5.19 -27.30
N MET A 123 -1.38 4.34 -27.11
CA MET A 123 -0.70 3.61 -28.18
C MET A 123 -1.36 2.27 -28.53
N GLN A 124 -2.48 1.91 -27.86
CA GLN A 124 -3.15 0.62 -27.97
C GLN A 124 -2.19 -0.57 -27.83
N LYS A 125 -1.25 -0.46 -26.88
CA LYS A 125 -0.27 -1.51 -26.60
C LYS A 125 -0.78 -2.43 -25.50
N PRO A 126 -0.60 -3.76 -25.64
CA PRO A 126 -0.79 -4.66 -24.52
C PRO A 126 0.09 -4.23 -23.34
N PHE A 127 -0.42 -4.35 -22.12
CA PHE A 127 0.36 -4.01 -20.93
C PHE A 127 0.04 -4.89 -19.73
N ALA A 128 0.97 -4.95 -18.79
CA ALA A 128 0.75 -5.47 -17.44
C ALA A 128 1.51 -4.63 -16.41
N VAL A 129 0.83 -4.17 -15.37
CA VAL A 129 1.40 -3.39 -14.26
C VAL A 129 1.00 -3.97 -12.91
N VAL A 130 1.88 -3.88 -11.91
CA VAL A 130 1.57 -4.20 -10.50
C VAL A 130 1.59 -2.91 -9.68
N PRO A 131 0.42 -2.26 -9.44
CA PRO A 131 0.36 -1.09 -8.59
C PRO A 131 0.84 -1.44 -7.18
N CYS A 132 1.75 -0.66 -6.61
CA CYS A 132 2.29 -0.89 -5.26
C CYS A 132 2.18 0.34 -4.35
N CYS A 133 2.48 1.52 -4.89
CA CYS A 133 2.53 2.80 -4.17
C CYS A 133 1.52 3.78 -4.79
N VAL A 134 0.72 4.44 -3.95
CA VAL A 134 -0.29 5.41 -4.41
C VAL A 134 0.34 6.78 -4.69
N MET A 135 1.43 7.09 -3.97
CA MET A 135 2.18 8.35 -4.07
C MET A 135 1.30 9.61 -3.97
N SER A 136 0.26 9.57 -3.12
CA SER A 136 -0.77 10.63 -3.04
C SER A 136 -0.24 12.03 -2.71
N ARG A 137 0.93 12.12 -2.05
CA ARG A 137 1.61 13.40 -1.80
C ARG A 137 2.21 14.02 -3.06
N GLN A 138 2.73 13.19 -3.96
CA GLN A 138 3.31 13.63 -5.24
C GLN A 138 2.24 13.81 -6.32
N PHE A 139 1.13 13.08 -6.21
CA PHE A 139 -0.02 13.19 -7.11
C PHE A 139 -1.28 13.70 -6.39
N PRO A 140 -1.24 14.89 -5.78
CA PRO A 140 -2.34 15.42 -4.96
C PRO A 140 -3.56 15.83 -5.80
N HIS A 141 -3.45 15.80 -7.14
CA HIS A 141 -4.52 16.13 -8.08
C HIS A 141 -5.35 14.91 -8.52
N ARG A 142 -4.90 13.67 -8.28
CA ARG A 142 -5.67 12.48 -8.67
C ARG A 142 -7.02 12.45 -7.95
N ARG A 143 -8.11 12.34 -8.70
CA ARG A 143 -9.48 12.23 -8.17
C ARG A 143 -10.20 11.04 -8.79
N LEU A 144 -11.00 10.35 -8.00
CA LEU A 144 -11.96 9.35 -8.45
C LEU A 144 -13.30 9.66 -7.80
N ASP A 145 -14.34 9.88 -8.61
CA ASP A 145 -15.69 10.20 -8.14
C ASP A 145 -15.72 11.40 -7.15
N GLY A 146 -14.80 12.36 -7.32
CA GLY A 146 -14.64 13.54 -6.45
C GLY A 146 -13.66 13.37 -5.30
N ASP A 147 -13.34 12.13 -4.92
CA ASP A 147 -12.45 11.82 -3.78
C ASP A 147 -10.97 11.79 -4.18
N LEU A 148 -10.09 12.16 -3.24
CA LEU A 148 -8.64 12.03 -3.41
C LEU A 148 -8.25 10.55 -3.54
N VAL A 149 -7.43 10.25 -4.55
CA VAL A 149 -6.81 8.93 -4.70
C VAL A 149 -5.68 8.77 -3.68
N ALA A 150 -6.04 8.49 -2.42
CA ALA A 150 -5.11 8.40 -1.30
C ALA A 150 -4.84 6.97 -0.80
N THR A 151 -5.68 6.02 -1.19
CA THR A 151 -5.58 4.62 -0.74
C THR A 151 -5.33 3.68 -1.91
N TYR A 152 -4.77 2.52 -1.63
CA TYR A 152 -4.45 1.52 -2.63
C TYR A 152 -5.69 1.07 -3.43
N ASN A 153 -6.79 0.76 -2.73
CA ASN A 153 -8.01 0.28 -3.37
C ASN A 153 -8.62 1.35 -4.27
N VAL A 154 -8.58 2.62 -3.87
CA VAL A 154 -9.03 3.74 -4.70
C VAL A 154 -8.10 3.91 -5.91
N PHE A 155 -6.79 3.76 -5.75
CA PHE A 155 -5.83 3.84 -6.86
C PHE A 155 -6.03 2.74 -7.89
N VAL A 156 -6.25 1.50 -7.47
CA VAL A 156 -6.59 0.39 -8.38
C VAL A 156 -7.89 0.68 -9.14
N LYS A 157 -8.94 1.15 -8.44
CA LYS A 157 -10.21 1.53 -9.08
C LYS A 157 -10.02 2.69 -10.07
N TYR A 158 -9.20 3.67 -9.71
CA TYR A 158 -8.86 4.82 -10.54
C TYR A 158 -8.19 4.38 -11.85
N LEU A 159 -7.17 3.52 -11.78
CA LEU A 159 -6.50 2.97 -12.97
C LEU A 159 -7.46 2.15 -13.84
N ARG A 160 -8.29 1.29 -13.24
CA ARG A 160 -9.29 0.51 -13.97
C ARG A 160 -10.35 1.37 -14.66
N ARG A 161 -10.65 2.57 -14.15
CA ARG A 161 -11.62 3.49 -14.76
C ARG A 161 -11.11 4.10 -16.06
N LYS A 162 -9.80 4.10 -16.32
CA LYS A 162 -9.21 4.67 -17.55
C LYS A 162 -9.64 3.91 -18.81
N HIS A 163 -9.99 2.62 -18.72
CA HIS A 163 -10.54 1.88 -19.86
C HIS A 163 -11.39 0.68 -19.41
N PRO A 164 -12.60 0.46 -19.97
CA PRO A 164 -13.55 -0.55 -19.48
C PRO A 164 -13.04 -2.00 -19.62
N GLN A 165 -12.11 -2.25 -20.54
CA GLN A 165 -11.57 -3.60 -20.76
C GLN A 165 -10.33 -3.93 -19.93
N ILE A 166 -9.85 -3.02 -19.06
CA ILE A 166 -8.72 -3.32 -18.17
C ILE A 166 -9.10 -4.47 -17.23
N GLN A 167 -8.33 -5.55 -17.34
CA GLN A 167 -8.48 -6.74 -16.52
C GLN A 167 -7.66 -6.64 -15.24
N ALA A 168 -8.05 -7.41 -14.24
CA ALA A 168 -7.35 -7.50 -12.98
C ALA A 168 -7.31 -8.95 -12.48
N THR A 169 -6.17 -9.36 -11.94
CA THR A 169 -6.02 -10.66 -11.27
C THR A 169 -5.02 -10.58 -10.12
N PHE A 170 -4.94 -11.61 -9.29
CA PHE A 170 -4.05 -11.68 -8.14
C PHE A 170 -2.92 -12.68 -8.40
N LEU A 171 -1.68 -12.24 -8.21
CA LEU A 171 -0.51 -13.12 -8.24
C LEU A 171 -0.40 -13.91 -6.93
N PRO A 172 0.15 -15.13 -6.96
CA PRO A 172 0.15 -16.02 -5.80
C PRO A 172 1.24 -15.68 -4.77
N PHE A 173 1.15 -14.49 -4.18
CA PHE A 173 1.99 -14.03 -3.07
C PHE A 173 1.29 -12.97 -2.21
N ALA A 174 1.70 -12.85 -0.95
CA ALA A 174 1.17 -11.84 -0.04
C ALA A 174 1.60 -10.39 -0.37
N GLY A 175 0.69 -9.43 -0.15
CA GLY A 175 0.97 -8.00 -0.21
C GLY A 175 0.30 -7.33 -1.41
N LYS A 176 0.97 -6.34 -2.03
CA LYS A 176 0.47 -5.72 -3.27
C LYS A 176 0.76 -6.65 -4.44
N ASN A 177 -0.19 -7.55 -4.71
CA ASN A 177 -0.11 -8.66 -5.64
C ASN A 177 -1.11 -8.58 -6.81
N GLN A 178 -1.94 -7.54 -6.83
CA GLN A 178 -2.91 -7.34 -7.90
C GLN A 178 -2.21 -6.82 -9.16
N VAL A 179 -2.39 -7.50 -10.27
CA VAL A 179 -1.94 -7.08 -11.60
C VAL A 179 -3.10 -6.46 -12.33
N LEU A 180 -2.87 -5.31 -12.97
CA LEU A 180 -3.77 -4.72 -13.96
C LEU A 180 -3.18 -4.91 -15.35
N TYR A 181 -3.97 -5.38 -16.31
CA TYR A 181 -3.46 -5.73 -17.63
C TYR A 181 -4.47 -5.57 -18.77
N MET A 182 -3.94 -5.44 -19.98
CA MET A 182 -4.67 -5.43 -21.25
C MET A 182 -3.96 -6.33 -22.27
N LEU A 183 -4.72 -7.17 -22.97
CA LEU A 183 -4.26 -7.96 -24.10
C LEU A 183 -4.58 -7.22 -25.42
N PRO A 184 -3.92 -7.55 -26.54
CA PRO A 184 -4.23 -6.94 -27.84
C PRO A 184 -5.72 -7.10 -28.20
N THR A 185 -6.31 -8.25 -27.89
CA THR A 185 -7.74 -8.56 -28.12
C THR A 185 -8.70 -7.74 -27.26
N HIS A 186 -8.20 -7.00 -26.27
CA HIS A 186 -9.01 -6.09 -25.46
C HIS A 186 -9.07 -4.67 -26.05
N TYR A 187 -8.33 -4.37 -27.11
CA TYR A 187 -8.51 -3.11 -27.82
C TYR A 187 -9.56 -3.32 -28.92
N PRO A 188 -10.36 -2.30 -29.26
CA PRO A 188 -11.23 -2.36 -30.43
C PRO A 188 -10.40 -2.70 -31.67
N CYS A 189 -10.92 -3.57 -32.55
CA CYS A 189 -10.32 -3.75 -33.87
C CYS A 189 -10.40 -2.40 -34.60
N THR A 190 -9.23 -1.85 -34.96
CA THR A 190 -9.11 -0.71 -35.88
C THR A 190 -9.31 -1.16 -37.32
#